data_AF-A0A534SER0-F1
#
_entry.id   AF-A0A534SER0-F1
#
_cell.length_a   1.000
_cell.length_b   1.000
_cell.length_c   1.000
_cell.angle_alpha   90.00
_cell.angle_beta   90.00
_cell.angle_gamma   90.00
#
_symmetry.space_group_name_H-M   'P 1'
#
loop_
_entity.id
_entity.type
_entity.pdbx_description
1 polymer ?
#
loop_
_entity_poly.entity_id
_entity_poly.type
_entity_poly.pdbx_seq_one_letter_code
_entity_poly.pdbx_strand_id
1 'polypeptide(L)'
;MRLQDALARVVQGSALSESEMAAVMERILAGNASPAQIGAFLVALRMKGETVGELVGAARAMRAHAVPIPGVPAEAVDTCGTGGDGASTLNVSTAAGLVVAGAGVPVAKHGNRAVSGAVGGADVLEALGVRLELPAAVLGACLGTTGFVFLHAPALQPAMRHAAGPRRELGVRTLFNVLGPLTNPAGVRRQVIGVFDRRWVEPVAEALVRLGAERAWVVHGAGGLDEIALEGETVVAEVAEG
;
A
#
# COMPACT_ATOMS: atom_id res chain seq x y z
N MET A 1 10.76 8.18 19.27
CA MET A 1 12.18 8.42 18.89
C MET A 1 12.27 9.75 18.13
N ARG A 2 13.33 10.56 18.28
CA ARG A 2 13.49 11.75 17.41
C ARG A 2 13.97 11.30 16.02
N LEU A 3 13.60 12.03 14.98
CA LEU A 3 13.97 11.69 13.61
C LEU A 3 15.49 11.77 13.37
N GLN A 4 16.18 12.68 14.07
CA GLN A 4 17.64 12.81 14.02
C GLN A 4 18.35 11.58 14.58
N ASP A 5 17.84 11.00 15.67
CA ASP A 5 18.42 9.79 16.27
C ASP A 5 18.21 8.60 15.33
N ALA A 6 17.04 8.53 14.69
CA ALA A 6 16.73 7.50 13.70
C ALA A 6 17.65 7.62 12.47
N LEU A 7 17.83 8.85 11.95
CA LEU A 7 18.76 9.17 10.87
C LEU A 7 20.18 8.72 11.18
N ALA A 8 20.71 9.04 12.38
CA ALA A 8 22.05 8.64 12.78
C ALA A 8 22.24 7.11 12.72
N ARG A 9 21.23 6.34 13.17
CA ARG A 9 21.27 4.87 13.11
C ARG A 9 21.18 4.32 11.71
N VAL A 10 20.23 4.79 10.89
CA VAL A 10 20.06 4.24 9.54
C VAL A 10 21.25 4.59 8.63
N VAL A 11 21.88 5.75 8.82
CA VAL A 11 23.12 6.13 8.10
C VAL A 11 24.28 5.22 8.48
N GLN A 12 24.32 4.70 9.71
CA GLN A 12 25.30 3.70 10.16
C GLN A 12 24.92 2.26 9.75
N GLY A 13 23.88 2.08 8.94
CA GLY A 13 23.41 0.76 8.51
C GLY A 13 22.61 -0.01 9.57
N SER A 14 22.26 0.62 10.70
CA SER A 14 21.51 -0.03 11.77
C SER A 14 20.01 0.03 11.52
N ALA A 15 19.33 -1.11 11.59
CA ALA A 15 17.88 -1.19 11.47
C ALA A 15 17.17 -0.57 12.68
N LEU A 16 15.97 -0.04 12.45
CA LEU A 16 15.05 0.37 13.51
C LEU A 16 14.14 -0.81 13.89
N SER A 17 13.75 -0.87 15.16
CA SER A 17 12.65 -1.77 15.58
C SER A 17 11.31 -1.30 15.01
N GLU A 18 10.28 -2.15 15.07
CA GLU A 18 8.92 -1.76 14.65
C GLU A 18 8.42 -0.51 15.37
N SER A 19 8.61 -0.45 16.70
CA SER A 19 8.13 0.66 17.52
C SER A 19 8.91 1.94 17.27
N GLU A 20 10.22 1.83 17.00
CA GLU A 20 11.06 2.95 16.59
C GLU A 20 10.62 3.52 15.24
N MET A 21 10.40 2.64 14.25
CA MET A 21 9.95 3.05 12.93
C MET A 21 8.54 3.65 12.96
N ALA A 22 7.62 3.07 13.74
CA ALA A 22 6.29 3.63 13.95
C ALA A 22 6.37 5.04 14.57
N ALA A 23 7.21 5.24 15.57
CA ALA A 23 7.40 6.55 16.20
C ALA A 23 8.05 7.59 15.26
N VAL A 24 8.91 7.14 14.34
CA VAL A 24 9.46 8.01 13.29
C VAL A 24 8.38 8.41 12.30
N MET A 25 7.60 7.44 11.82
CA MET A 25 6.52 7.68 10.87
C MET A 25 5.42 8.54 11.45
N GLU A 26 5.08 8.39 12.73
CA GLU A 26 4.18 9.29 13.45
C GLU A 26 4.63 10.75 13.33
N ARG A 27 5.92 11.03 13.51
CA ARG A 27 6.44 12.40 13.39
C ARG A 27 6.34 12.93 11.96
N ILE A 28 6.56 12.07 10.95
CA ILE A 28 6.42 12.45 9.55
C ILE A 28 4.95 12.75 9.23
N LEU A 29 4.04 11.86 9.62
CA LEU A 29 2.60 11.96 9.37
C LEU A 29 1.93 13.10 10.15
N ALA A 30 2.45 13.46 11.33
CA ALA A 30 2.00 14.62 12.10
C ALA A 30 2.60 15.96 11.61
N GLY A 31 3.42 15.97 10.55
CA GLY A 31 4.04 17.19 10.02
C GLY A 31 5.19 17.75 10.87
N ASN A 32 5.76 16.94 11.77
CA ASN A 32 6.82 17.32 12.71
C ASN A 32 8.23 17.01 12.18
N ALA A 33 8.39 16.89 10.87
CA ALA A 33 9.63 16.61 10.17
C ALA A 33 9.80 17.56 8.97
N SER A 34 11.01 18.10 8.78
CA SER A 34 11.28 18.97 7.63
C SER A 34 11.42 18.14 6.34
N PRO A 35 11.23 18.76 5.16
CA PRO A 35 11.47 18.09 3.88
C PRO A 35 12.85 17.44 3.76
N ALA A 36 13.90 18.14 4.24
CA ALA A 36 15.26 17.62 4.24
C ALA A 36 15.40 16.37 5.13
N GLN A 37 14.76 16.35 6.30
CA GLN A 37 14.82 15.19 7.19
C GLN A 37 14.07 13.99 6.60
N ILE A 38 12.90 14.22 5.99
CA ILE A 38 12.13 13.16 5.32
C ILE A 38 12.95 12.60 4.15
N GLY A 39 13.49 13.47 3.29
CA GLY A 39 14.30 13.06 2.15
C GLY A 39 15.52 12.24 2.57
N ALA A 40 16.31 12.76 3.52
CA ALA A 40 17.48 12.07 4.04
C ALA A 40 17.14 10.70 4.65
N PHE A 41 16.04 10.62 5.39
CA PHE A 41 15.63 9.39 6.06
C PHE A 41 15.24 8.30 5.06
N LEU A 42 14.46 8.67 4.04
CA LEU A 42 14.02 7.74 3.01
C LEU A 42 15.18 7.22 2.16
N VAL A 43 16.12 8.09 1.79
CA VAL A 43 17.32 7.67 1.04
C VAL A 43 18.21 6.79 1.89
N ALA A 44 18.47 7.16 3.15
CA ALA A 44 19.29 6.35 4.06
C ALA A 44 18.68 4.96 4.32
N LEU A 45 17.37 4.86 4.54
CA LEU A 45 16.67 3.58 4.63
C LEU A 45 16.85 2.73 3.36
N ARG A 46 16.66 3.34 2.19
CA ARG A 46 16.77 2.66 0.90
C ARG A 46 18.17 2.12 0.63
N MET A 47 19.20 2.90 1.00
CA MET A 47 20.61 2.52 0.87
C MET A 47 21.01 1.43 1.86
N LYS A 48 20.52 1.51 3.11
CA LYS A 48 20.71 0.46 4.13
C LYS A 48 20.09 -0.87 3.71
N GLY A 49 18.95 -0.80 3.02
CA GLY A 49 18.06 -1.94 2.81
C GLY A 49 17.00 -1.98 3.91
N GLU A 50 15.75 -1.86 3.52
CA GLU A 50 14.62 -1.83 4.43
C GLU A 50 14.34 -3.22 5.02
N THR A 51 13.95 -3.28 6.29
CA THR A 51 13.62 -4.52 7.00
C THR A 51 12.11 -4.72 7.16
N VAL A 52 11.67 -5.95 7.43
CA VAL A 52 10.26 -6.23 7.71
C VAL A 52 9.76 -5.46 8.94
N GLY A 53 10.58 -5.35 9.99
CA GLY A 53 10.21 -4.57 11.18
C GLY A 53 9.95 -3.08 10.85
N GLU A 54 10.77 -2.49 9.98
CA GLU A 54 10.56 -1.12 9.52
C GLU A 54 9.30 -1.00 8.64
N LEU A 55 9.06 -1.97 7.75
CA LEU A 55 7.86 -2.02 6.91
C LEU A 55 6.58 -2.10 7.76
N VAL A 56 6.54 -2.98 8.75
CA VAL A 56 5.41 -3.15 9.67
C VAL A 56 5.19 -1.91 10.53
N GLY A 57 6.27 -1.37 11.13
CA GLY A 57 6.18 -0.15 11.93
C GLY A 57 5.61 1.03 11.14
N ALA A 58 6.06 1.20 9.90
CA ALA A 58 5.56 2.25 9.02
C ALA A 58 4.11 2.03 8.59
N ALA A 59 3.74 0.80 8.21
CA ALA A 59 2.36 0.48 7.85
C ALA A 59 1.39 0.69 9.01
N ARG A 60 1.76 0.31 10.25
CA ARG A 60 0.93 0.56 11.44
C ARG A 60 0.69 2.04 11.69
N ALA A 61 1.74 2.86 11.59
CA ALA A 61 1.60 4.31 11.72
C ALA A 61 0.68 4.89 10.64
N MET A 62 0.83 4.46 9.38
CA MET A 62 -0.05 4.90 8.29
C MET A 62 -1.51 4.47 8.51
N ARG A 63 -1.76 3.23 8.94
CA ARG A 63 -3.11 2.74 9.26
C ARG A 63 -3.76 3.54 10.40
N ALA A 64 -2.98 3.93 11.41
CA ALA A 64 -3.49 4.74 12.52
C ALA A 64 -3.93 6.16 12.13
N HIS A 65 -3.38 6.69 11.03
CA HIS A 65 -3.75 8.00 10.46
C HIS A 65 -4.76 7.92 9.32
N ALA A 66 -5.19 6.71 8.95
CA ALA A 66 -6.14 6.51 7.88
C ALA A 66 -7.57 6.84 8.33
N VAL A 67 -8.40 7.31 7.40
CA VAL A 67 -9.83 7.51 7.63
C VAL A 67 -10.52 6.13 7.61
N PRO A 68 -11.07 5.63 8.73
CA PRO A 68 -11.62 4.28 8.79
C PRO A 68 -12.90 4.17 7.97
N ILE A 69 -13.10 3.02 7.32
CA ILE A 69 -14.34 2.70 6.60
C ILE A 69 -15.26 1.87 7.52
N PRO A 70 -16.45 2.37 7.88
CA PRO A 70 -17.38 1.64 8.73
C PRO A 70 -18.09 0.52 7.96
N GLY A 71 -18.53 -0.52 8.67
CA GLY A 71 -19.43 -1.55 8.13
C GLY A 71 -18.79 -2.49 7.09
N VAL A 72 -17.47 -2.64 7.10
CA VAL A 72 -16.75 -3.52 6.17
C VAL A 72 -17.01 -4.99 6.56
N PRO A 73 -17.50 -5.85 5.63
CA PRO A 73 -17.67 -7.28 5.89
C PRO A 73 -16.34 -7.96 6.20
N ALA A 74 -16.36 -8.97 7.08
CA ALA A 74 -15.15 -9.69 7.50
C ALA A 74 -14.47 -10.44 6.35
N GLU A 75 -15.26 -10.81 5.34
CA GLU A 75 -14.85 -11.50 4.14
C GLU A 75 -14.39 -10.60 3.00
N ALA A 76 -14.43 -9.28 3.20
CA ALA A 76 -14.00 -8.34 2.18
C ALA A 76 -12.52 -8.53 1.79
N VAL A 77 -12.25 -8.41 0.50
CA VAL A 77 -10.92 -8.57 -0.09
C VAL A 77 -10.40 -7.28 -0.72
N ASP A 78 -9.08 -7.21 -0.91
CA ASP A 78 -8.41 -6.19 -1.74
C ASP A 78 -7.49 -6.85 -2.77
N THR A 79 -7.29 -6.16 -3.89
CA THR A 79 -6.46 -6.60 -5.03
C THR A 79 -5.38 -5.55 -5.34
N CYS A 80 -4.93 -4.76 -4.38
CA CYS A 80 -4.01 -3.65 -4.63
C CYS A 80 -2.60 -4.11 -5.00
N GLY A 81 -1.97 -3.47 -5.98
CA GLY A 81 -0.56 -3.64 -6.32
C GLY A 81 0.30 -2.45 -5.86
N THR A 82 1.60 -2.64 -5.75
CA THR A 82 2.55 -1.54 -5.50
C THR A 82 2.61 -0.54 -6.65
N GLY A 83 2.27 -0.98 -7.85
CA GLY A 83 2.42 -0.28 -9.11
C GLY A 83 3.87 0.00 -9.47
N GLY A 84 4.04 0.67 -10.61
CA GLY A 84 5.35 1.14 -11.05
C GLY A 84 6.28 0.03 -11.55
N ASP A 85 5.75 -1.11 -11.99
CA ASP A 85 6.48 -2.15 -12.73
C ASP A 85 7.04 -1.65 -14.07
N GLY A 86 6.48 -0.57 -14.62
CA GLY A 86 6.88 0.03 -15.89
C GLY A 86 6.32 -0.68 -17.12
N ALA A 87 5.50 -1.71 -16.94
CA ALA A 87 4.99 -2.54 -18.02
C ALA A 87 3.78 -1.92 -18.76
N SER A 88 3.19 -0.85 -18.20
CA SER A 88 2.04 -0.12 -18.79
C SER A 88 0.90 -1.06 -19.23
N THR A 89 0.62 -2.08 -18.42
CA THR A 89 -0.44 -3.05 -18.70
C THR A 89 -1.82 -2.45 -18.51
N LEU A 90 -2.85 -3.21 -18.90
CA LEU A 90 -4.22 -2.94 -18.47
C LEU A 90 -4.30 -2.92 -16.94
N ASN A 91 -5.31 -2.24 -16.38
CA ASN A 91 -5.53 -2.19 -14.94
C ASN A 91 -6.17 -3.50 -14.43
N VAL A 92 -5.40 -4.59 -14.52
CA VAL A 92 -5.83 -5.98 -14.26
C VAL A 92 -6.44 -6.10 -12.87
N SER A 93 -5.78 -5.56 -11.84
CA SER A 93 -6.33 -5.61 -10.49
C SER A 93 -7.68 -4.93 -10.29
N THR A 94 -8.00 -3.87 -11.05
CA THR A 94 -9.35 -3.24 -11.02
C THR A 94 -10.38 -4.15 -11.68
N ALA A 95 -10.07 -4.69 -12.87
CA ALA A 95 -10.94 -5.64 -13.54
C ALA A 95 -11.19 -6.89 -12.69
N ALA A 96 -10.15 -7.45 -12.08
CA ALA A 96 -10.24 -8.59 -11.17
C ALA A 96 -11.14 -8.28 -9.97
N GLY A 97 -10.99 -7.10 -9.35
CA GLY A 97 -11.86 -6.68 -8.24
C GLY A 97 -13.34 -6.61 -8.63
N LEU A 98 -13.66 -6.11 -9.83
CA LEU A 98 -15.04 -6.07 -10.32
C LEU A 98 -15.59 -7.48 -10.59
N VAL A 99 -14.78 -8.38 -11.15
CA VAL A 99 -15.17 -9.79 -11.36
C VAL A 99 -15.43 -10.51 -10.03
N VAL A 100 -14.57 -10.31 -9.04
CA VAL A 100 -14.72 -10.88 -7.69
C VAL A 100 -15.99 -10.37 -7.01
N ALA A 101 -16.27 -9.07 -7.10
CA ALA A 101 -17.53 -8.50 -6.61
C ALA A 101 -18.75 -9.08 -7.32
N GLY A 102 -18.68 -9.26 -8.65
CA GLY A 102 -19.72 -9.91 -9.44
C GLY A 102 -19.95 -11.38 -9.08
N ALA A 103 -18.94 -12.05 -8.52
CA ALA A 103 -19.04 -13.40 -7.97
C ALA A 103 -19.60 -13.43 -6.53
N GLY A 104 -19.95 -12.29 -5.95
CA GLY A 104 -20.59 -12.16 -4.64
C GLY A 104 -19.62 -12.01 -3.47
N VAL A 105 -18.33 -11.82 -3.72
CA VAL A 105 -17.34 -11.55 -2.65
C VAL A 105 -17.15 -10.03 -2.52
N PRO A 106 -17.36 -9.43 -1.32
CA PRO A 106 -17.16 -8.00 -1.13
C PRO A 106 -15.72 -7.57 -1.44
N VAL A 107 -15.55 -6.48 -2.19
CA VAL A 107 -14.24 -5.94 -2.57
C VAL A 107 -14.09 -4.50 -2.10
N ALA A 108 -13.16 -4.28 -1.18
CA ALA A 108 -12.79 -2.97 -0.67
C ALA A 108 -11.42 -2.58 -1.26
N LYS A 109 -11.41 -2.20 -2.53
CA LYS A 109 -10.17 -1.99 -3.29
C LYS A 109 -9.48 -0.71 -2.90
N HIS A 110 -8.27 -0.79 -2.35
CA HIS A 110 -7.43 0.39 -2.13
C HIS A 110 -6.68 0.75 -3.41
N GLY A 111 -6.60 2.03 -3.73
CA GLY A 111 -5.91 2.44 -4.95
C GLY A 111 -5.67 3.93 -5.07
N ASN A 112 -4.90 4.27 -6.09
CA ASN A 112 -4.53 5.64 -6.41
C ASN A 112 -4.56 5.85 -7.93
N ARG A 113 -4.37 7.11 -8.34
CA ARG A 113 -4.07 7.47 -9.73
C ARG A 113 -2.67 6.99 -10.12
N ALA A 114 -2.43 6.83 -11.42
CA ALA A 114 -1.09 6.48 -11.89
C ALA A 114 -0.05 7.55 -11.50
N VAL A 115 1.12 7.09 -11.02
CA VAL A 115 2.26 7.96 -10.70
C VAL A 115 3.33 7.93 -11.80
N SER A 116 3.41 6.85 -12.58
CA SER A 116 4.47 6.62 -13.58
C SER A 116 4.02 5.86 -14.85
N GLY A 117 2.71 5.77 -15.10
CA GLY A 117 2.14 5.10 -16.28
C GLY A 117 0.93 5.85 -16.84
N ALA A 118 0.31 5.34 -17.91
CA ALA A 118 -0.78 6.02 -18.60
C ALA A 118 -2.11 6.02 -17.82
N VAL A 119 -2.46 4.93 -17.10
CA VAL A 119 -3.78 4.78 -16.48
C VAL A 119 -3.73 3.97 -15.15
N GLY A 120 -4.12 4.58 -14.04
CA GLY A 120 -4.27 3.93 -12.73
C GLY A 120 -5.70 3.43 -12.48
N GLY A 121 -5.91 2.72 -11.36
CA GLY A 121 -7.22 2.14 -11.04
C GLY A 121 -8.29 3.21 -10.81
N ALA A 122 -7.89 4.32 -10.18
CA ALA A 122 -8.74 5.51 -10.05
C ALA A 122 -9.15 6.08 -11.41
N ASP A 123 -8.21 6.15 -12.36
CA ASP A 123 -8.45 6.72 -13.69
C ASP A 123 -9.42 5.84 -14.52
N VAL A 124 -9.29 4.51 -14.42
CA VAL A 124 -10.26 3.57 -15.03
C VAL A 124 -11.66 3.75 -14.45
N LEU A 125 -11.78 3.77 -13.13
CA LEU A 125 -13.09 3.84 -12.47
C LEU A 125 -13.77 5.21 -12.69
N GLU A 126 -13.00 6.30 -12.69
CA GLU A 126 -13.52 7.62 -13.04
C GLU A 126 -14.03 7.68 -14.49
N ALA A 127 -13.30 7.08 -15.44
CA ALA A 127 -13.75 6.97 -16.82
C ALA A 127 -15.04 6.14 -16.99
N LEU A 128 -15.27 5.17 -16.08
CA LEU A 128 -16.52 4.39 -15.99
C LEU A 128 -17.65 5.13 -15.24
N GLY A 129 -17.42 6.36 -14.78
CA GLY A 129 -18.41 7.18 -14.09
C GLY A 129 -18.51 6.95 -12.58
N VAL A 130 -17.55 6.23 -11.97
CA VAL A 130 -17.50 6.04 -10.52
C VAL A 130 -17.04 7.32 -9.84
N ARG A 131 -17.76 7.74 -8.80
CA ARG A 131 -17.31 8.85 -7.93
C ARG A 131 -16.22 8.35 -6.98
N LEU A 132 -15.01 8.88 -7.13
CA LEU A 132 -13.84 8.45 -6.35
C LEU A 132 -13.79 9.05 -4.93
N GLU A 133 -14.41 10.20 -4.73
CA GLU A 133 -14.37 10.94 -3.47
C GLU A 133 -15.77 11.01 -2.86
N LEU A 134 -15.97 10.22 -1.81
CA LEU A 134 -17.21 10.15 -1.04
C LEU A 134 -16.87 10.12 0.45
N PRO A 135 -17.78 10.57 1.33
CA PRO A 135 -17.61 10.42 2.77
C PRO A 135 -17.45 8.95 3.16
N ALA A 136 -16.64 8.65 4.18
CA ALA A 136 -16.34 7.27 4.62
C ALA A 136 -17.60 6.45 4.92
N ALA A 137 -18.62 7.06 5.53
CA ALA A 137 -19.90 6.40 5.78
C ALA A 137 -20.63 5.97 4.49
N VAL A 138 -20.53 6.79 3.43
CA VAL A 138 -21.11 6.47 2.12
C VAL A 138 -20.30 5.37 1.44
N LEU A 139 -18.96 5.38 1.55
CA LEU A 139 -18.11 4.30 1.04
C LEU A 139 -18.48 2.94 1.67
N GLY A 140 -18.67 2.90 3.00
CA GLY A 140 -19.14 1.70 3.69
C GLY A 140 -20.52 1.23 3.22
N ALA A 141 -21.47 2.16 3.06
CA ALA A 141 -22.81 1.84 2.54
C ALA A 141 -22.78 1.33 1.08
N CYS A 142 -21.92 1.91 0.24
CA CYS A 142 -21.69 1.44 -1.13
C CYS A 142 -21.21 -0.02 -1.11
N LEU A 143 -20.18 -0.34 -0.32
CA LEU A 143 -19.68 -1.71 -0.21
C LEU A 143 -20.78 -2.71 0.17
N GLY A 144 -21.62 -2.36 1.16
CA GLY A 144 -22.73 -3.21 1.59
C GLY A 144 -23.84 -3.38 0.54
N THR A 145 -24.01 -2.40 -0.36
CA THR A 145 -25.09 -2.41 -1.37
C THR A 145 -24.65 -3.05 -2.69
N THR A 146 -23.42 -2.77 -3.13
CA THR A 146 -22.93 -3.14 -4.47
C THR A 146 -21.95 -4.31 -4.43
N GLY A 147 -21.41 -4.66 -3.25
CA GLY A 147 -20.31 -5.59 -3.11
C GLY A 147 -18.95 -5.03 -3.55
N PHE A 148 -18.86 -3.77 -4.00
CA PHE A 148 -17.61 -3.15 -4.45
C PHE A 148 -17.51 -1.70 -4.00
N VAL A 149 -16.36 -1.33 -3.42
CA VAL A 149 -16.00 0.07 -3.18
C VAL A 149 -14.54 0.31 -3.57
N PHE A 150 -14.29 1.47 -4.16
CA PHE A 150 -12.94 1.96 -4.40
C PHE A 150 -12.57 2.98 -3.33
N LEU A 151 -11.44 2.73 -2.67
CA LEU A 151 -10.91 3.51 -1.57
C LEU A 151 -9.75 4.36 -2.12
N HIS A 152 -10.06 5.58 -2.53
CA HIS A 152 -9.08 6.49 -3.13
C HIS A 152 -8.07 7.01 -2.08
N ALA A 153 -6.81 6.58 -2.19
CA ALA A 153 -5.79 6.77 -1.17
C ALA A 153 -5.58 8.23 -0.71
N PRO A 154 -5.51 9.25 -1.61
CA PRO A 154 -5.33 10.65 -1.19
C PRO A 154 -6.43 11.16 -0.26
N ALA A 155 -7.67 10.71 -0.44
CA ALA A 155 -8.82 11.11 0.38
C ALA A 155 -8.83 10.41 1.75
N LEU A 156 -8.27 9.20 1.83
CA LEU A 156 -8.34 8.34 3.01
C LEU A 156 -7.03 8.28 3.81
N GLN A 157 -5.95 8.88 3.30
CA GLN A 157 -4.67 9.03 4.00
C GLN A 157 -4.20 10.49 3.99
N PRO A 158 -4.95 11.44 4.57
CA PRO A 158 -4.65 12.87 4.47
C PRO A 158 -3.30 13.26 5.07
N ALA A 159 -2.80 12.52 6.06
CA ALA A 159 -1.48 12.73 6.67
C ALA A 159 -0.31 12.55 5.67
N MET A 160 -0.53 11.82 4.58
CA MET A 160 0.48 11.61 3.53
C MET A 160 0.90 12.89 2.83
N ARG A 161 0.12 13.98 2.92
CA ARG A 161 0.49 15.29 2.39
C ARG A 161 1.85 15.78 2.88
N HIS A 162 2.24 15.43 4.11
CA HIS A 162 3.51 15.84 4.72
C HIS A 162 4.72 15.14 4.09
N ALA A 163 4.55 13.92 3.58
CA ALA A 163 5.60 13.17 2.88
C ALA A 163 5.54 13.37 1.35
N ALA A 164 4.44 13.90 0.80
CA ALA A 164 4.21 13.97 -0.64
C ALA A 164 5.21 14.88 -1.39
N GLY A 165 5.52 16.06 -0.84
CA GLY A 165 6.51 16.98 -1.42
C GLY A 165 7.91 16.36 -1.53
N PRO A 166 8.51 15.93 -0.39
CA PRO A 166 9.83 15.29 -0.40
C PRO A 166 9.92 14.08 -1.31
N ARG A 167 8.90 13.22 -1.34
CA ARG A 167 8.88 12.04 -2.22
C ARG A 167 8.90 12.43 -3.70
N ARG A 168 8.15 13.47 -4.07
CA ARG A 168 8.11 13.98 -5.45
C ARG A 168 9.46 14.56 -5.86
N GLU A 169 10.10 15.32 -4.98
CA GLU A 169 11.42 15.91 -5.20
C GLU A 169 12.52 14.85 -5.32
N LEU A 170 12.46 13.78 -4.52
CA LEU A 170 13.39 12.66 -4.61
C LEU A 170 13.30 11.91 -5.95
N GLY A 171 12.10 11.74 -6.50
CA GLY A 171 11.92 11.11 -7.82
C GLY A 171 12.34 9.63 -7.91
N VAL A 172 12.63 8.98 -6.78
CA VAL A 172 13.09 7.57 -6.72
C VAL A 172 12.20 6.73 -5.81
N ARG A 173 12.21 5.41 -6.02
CA ARG A 173 11.46 4.47 -5.17
C ARG A 173 12.03 4.44 -3.74
N THR A 174 11.15 4.47 -2.76
CA THR A 174 11.45 4.39 -1.32
C THR A 174 10.54 3.35 -0.66
N LEU A 175 10.66 3.13 0.65
CA LEU A 175 9.73 2.30 1.43
C LEU A 175 8.25 2.65 1.17
N PHE A 176 7.92 3.92 0.90
CA PHE A 176 6.54 4.33 0.59
C PHE A 176 5.96 3.71 -0.69
N ASN A 177 6.80 3.22 -1.60
CA ASN A 177 6.33 2.54 -2.82
C ASN A 177 5.83 1.12 -2.54
N VAL A 178 6.10 0.55 -1.37
CA VAL A 178 5.57 -0.77 -0.96
C VAL A 178 4.51 -0.68 0.14
N LEU A 179 4.36 0.48 0.77
CA LEU A 179 3.40 0.69 1.88
C LEU A 179 1.93 0.82 1.43
N GLY A 180 1.67 1.16 0.17
CA GLY A 180 0.30 1.41 -0.34
C GLY A 180 -0.63 0.20 -0.11
N PRO A 181 -0.29 -0.99 -0.63
CA PRO A 181 -1.08 -2.21 -0.43
C PRO A 181 -1.23 -2.60 1.05
N LEU A 182 -0.25 -2.28 1.90
CA LEU A 182 -0.28 -2.61 3.33
C LEU A 182 -1.20 -1.71 4.15
N THR A 183 -1.78 -0.66 3.59
CA THR A 183 -2.44 0.43 4.35
C THR A 183 -3.89 0.66 3.94
N ASN A 184 -4.56 -0.39 3.49
CA ASN A 184 -5.98 -0.34 3.16
C ASN A 184 -6.83 0.16 4.36
N PRO A 185 -7.57 1.27 4.22
CA PRO A 185 -8.33 1.89 5.30
C PRO A 185 -9.58 1.11 5.75
N ALA A 186 -10.01 0.11 4.97
CA ALA A 186 -11.08 -0.81 5.34
C ALA A 186 -10.61 -1.96 6.25
N GLY A 187 -9.29 -2.09 6.49
CA GLY A 187 -8.76 -3.10 7.40
C GLY A 187 -9.00 -4.55 6.95
N VAL A 188 -9.08 -4.78 5.64
CA VAL A 188 -9.28 -6.12 5.07
C VAL A 188 -8.16 -7.07 5.50
N ARG A 189 -8.54 -8.32 5.76
CA ARG A 189 -7.61 -9.37 6.19
C ARG A 189 -7.28 -10.36 5.06
N ARG A 190 -7.85 -10.14 3.87
CA ARG A 190 -7.75 -11.02 2.71
C ARG A 190 -7.33 -10.21 1.49
N GLN A 191 -6.19 -10.51 0.90
CA GLN A 191 -5.60 -9.65 -0.12
C GLN A 191 -4.82 -10.41 -1.18
N VAL A 192 -4.88 -9.95 -2.43
CA VAL A 192 -3.87 -10.28 -3.45
C VAL A 192 -3.06 -9.02 -3.70
N ILE A 193 -1.75 -9.09 -3.45
CA ILE A 193 -0.84 -7.96 -3.55
C ILE A 193 0.22 -8.22 -4.60
N GLY A 194 0.22 -7.38 -5.63
CA GLY A 194 1.30 -7.29 -6.59
C GLY A 194 2.50 -6.50 -6.08
N VAL A 195 3.73 -7.00 -6.28
CA VAL A 195 4.96 -6.24 -6.01
C VAL A 195 5.82 -6.06 -7.26
N PHE A 196 6.32 -4.85 -7.48
CA PHE A 196 7.13 -4.50 -8.66
C PHE A 196 8.51 -5.16 -8.71
N ASP A 197 8.97 -5.78 -7.62
CA ASP A 197 10.30 -6.39 -7.50
C ASP A 197 10.19 -7.65 -6.65
N ARG A 198 10.71 -8.77 -7.18
CA ARG A 198 10.74 -10.08 -6.54
C ARG A 198 11.23 -10.05 -5.09
N ARG A 199 12.18 -9.15 -4.76
CA ARG A 199 12.74 -9.04 -3.40
C ARG A 199 11.69 -8.70 -2.33
N TRP A 200 10.56 -8.15 -2.74
CA TRP A 200 9.48 -7.74 -1.83
C TRP A 200 8.44 -8.82 -1.58
N VAL A 201 8.45 -9.93 -2.34
CA VAL A 201 7.44 -10.99 -2.24
C VAL A 201 7.35 -11.54 -0.81
N GLU A 202 8.46 -12.03 -0.26
CA GLU A 202 8.50 -12.56 1.11
C GLU A 202 8.37 -11.46 2.18
N PRO A 203 9.10 -10.32 2.13
CA PRO A 203 8.97 -9.28 3.17
C PRO A 203 7.57 -8.69 3.30
N VAL A 204 6.83 -8.52 2.19
CA VAL A 204 5.45 -8.02 2.22
C VAL A 204 4.53 -9.08 2.81
N ALA A 205 4.73 -10.38 2.50
CA ALA A 205 3.94 -11.46 3.09
C ALA A 205 4.17 -11.56 4.62
N GLU A 206 5.43 -11.50 5.08
CA GLU A 206 5.74 -11.48 6.53
C GLU A 206 5.14 -10.24 7.21
N ALA A 207 5.18 -9.07 6.55
CA ALA A 207 4.55 -7.87 7.08
C ALA A 207 3.03 -8.03 7.19
N LEU A 208 2.36 -8.65 6.22
CA LEU A 208 0.91 -8.90 6.25
C LEU A 208 0.51 -9.77 7.44
N VAL A 209 1.25 -10.83 7.73
CA VAL A 209 1.05 -11.69 8.92
C VAL A 209 1.07 -10.83 10.19
N ARG A 210 2.12 -10.03 10.38
CA ARG A 210 2.30 -9.16 11.56
C ARG A 210 1.29 -8.00 11.62
N LEU A 211 0.63 -7.72 10.50
CA LEU A 211 -0.42 -6.72 10.35
C LEU A 211 -1.84 -7.33 10.41
N GLY A 212 -1.95 -8.64 10.68
CA GLY A 212 -3.22 -9.33 10.95
C GLY A 212 -3.95 -9.86 9.71
N ALA A 213 -3.24 -10.15 8.62
CA ALA A 213 -3.83 -10.86 7.48
C ALA A 213 -4.17 -12.31 7.84
N GLU A 214 -5.29 -12.82 7.33
CA GLU A 214 -5.73 -14.22 7.50
C GLU A 214 -5.40 -15.08 6.28
N ARG A 215 -5.48 -14.47 5.08
CA ARG A 215 -5.15 -15.07 3.80
C ARG A 215 -4.58 -14.00 2.88
N ALA A 216 -3.42 -14.21 2.28
CA ALA A 216 -2.96 -13.30 1.26
C ALA A 216 -2.04 -14.00 0.27
N TRP A 217 -2.06 -13.54 -0.97
CA TRP A 217 -1.02 -13.86 -1.94
C TRP A 217 -0.23 -12.60 -2.26
N VAL A 218 1.08 -12.66 -2.10
CA VAL A 218 1.98 -11.63 -2.61
C VAL A 218 2.64 -12.17 -3.86
N VAL A 219 2.47 -11.48 -4.98
CA VAL A 219 2.83 -11.99 -6.31
C VAL A 219 3.81 -11.07 -7.03
N HIS A 220 4.71 -11.68 -7.79
CA HIS A 220 5.58 -11.00 -8.74
C HIS A 220 5.64 -11.84 -10.02
N GLY A 221 5.08 -11.30 -11.11
CA GLY A 221 5.01 -11.97 -12.40
C GLY A 221 6.30 -11.82 -13.22
N ALA A 222 6.54 -12.79 -14.10
CA ALA A 222 7.60 -12.70 -15.11
C ALA A 222 7.53 -11.39 -15.90
N GLY A 223 8.70 -10.88 -16.31
CA GLY A 223 8.81 -9.57 -16.94
C GLY A 223 8.78 -8.39 -15.97
N GLY A 224 8.73 -8.64 -14.65
CA GLY A 224 8.77 -7.61 -13.62
C GLY A 224 7.39 -7.10 -13.18
N LEU A 225 6.32 -7.78 -13.60
CA LEU A 225 4.94 -7.38 -13.35
C LEU A 225 4.60 -7.42 -11.87
N ASP A 226 3.87 -6.41 -11.40
CA ASP A 226 3.20 -6.46 -10.10
C ASP A 226 1.80 -7.08 -10.21
N GLU A 227 1.67 -8.11 -11.04
CA GLU A 227 0.44 -8.88 -11.29
C GLU A 227 0.83 -10.35 -11.55
N ILE A 228 -0.15 -11.26 -11.57
CA ILE A 228 0.07 -12.64 -12.02
C ILE A 228 0.33 -12.62 -13.54
N ALA A 229 1.47 -13.15 -13.97
CA ALA A 229 1.83 -13.18 -15.38
C ALA A 229 1.05 -14.26 -16.15
N LEU A 230 0.63 -13.94 -17.38
CA LEU A 230 0.02 -14.91 -18.30
C LEU A 230 1.07 -15.78 -19.01
N GLU A 231 2.29 -15.27 -19.14
CA GLU A 231 3.42 -15.97 -19.75
C GLU A 231 4.61 -15.94 -18.79
N GLY A 232 5.29 -17.08 -18.66
CA GLY A 232 6.41 -17.25 -17.73
C GLY A 232 5.99 -17.55 -16.29
N GLU A 233 6.97 -17.52 -15.38
CA GLU A 233 6.77 -17.85 -13.97
C GLU A 233 6.19 -16.67 -13.17
N THR A 234 5.30 -16.94 -12.22
CA THR A 234 4.92 -16.00 -11.18
C THR A 234 5.43 -16.52 -9.84
N VAL A 235 6.21 -15.70 -9.13
CA VAL A 235 6.65 -16.01 -7.77
C VAL A 235 5.53 -15.58 -6.83
N VAL A 236 5.13 -16.50 -5.94
CA VAL A 236 4.05 -16.27 -4.98
C VAL A 236 4.54 -16.59 -3.57
N ALA A 237 4.34 -15.67 -2.63
CA ALA A 237 4.33 -15.99 -1.21
C ALA A 237 2.88 -16.03 -0.72
N GLU A 238 2.49 -17.16 -0.16
CA GLU A 238 1.17 -17.36 0.43
C GLU A 238 1.23 -17.14 1.94
N VAL A 239 0.30 -16.32 2.43
CA VAL A 239 -0.08 -16.24 3.84
C VAL A 239 -1.30 -17.13 4.02
N ALA A 240 -1.14 -18.20 4.79
CA ALA A 240 -2.19 -19.15 5.13
C ALA A 240 -2.30 -19.28 6.65
N GLU A 241 -3.45 -18.91 7.20
CA GLU A 241 -3.81 -19.03 8.63
C GLU A 241 -3.13 -18.04 9.58
N GLY A 242 -2.65 -16.92 9.02
CA GLY A 242 -1.90 -15.90 9.76
C GLY A 242 -0.41 -16.22 9.75
#